data_AF-A0A9E2MGI4-F1
#
_entry.id   AF-A0A9E2MGI4-F1
#
_cell.length_a   1.000
_cell.length_b   1.000
_cell.length_c   1.000
_cell.angle_alpha   90.00
_cell.angle_beta   90.00
_cell.angle_gamma   90.00
#
_symmetry.space_group_name_H-M   'P 1'
#
loop_
_entity.id
_entity.type
_entity.pdbx_description
1 polymer ?
#
loop_
_entity_poly.entity_id
_entity_poly.type
_entity_poly.pdbx_seq_one_letter_code
_entity_poly.pdbx_strand_id
1 'polypeptide(L)'
;MNQQYTVPHTQSRLIISIVIGLFALMMGAAAGALVVGIPNAMNLFVIVVGLFALLASVARAEWGLLVLVFITYTRFSDIAITFHSAPSTTKSFIALLIMLIIFRWVVYGERPQGWQRSVAFLVGFGVIVFTSLLYAANPEDSQAAIENFVKDAIIVVIITVMLHRKQLLYYVIWTLLGAGIFLGTLSVVQYATGTFNMNYGGFAQAPIQHLIGESSGHRVAGPIGDPNFYAQIMLVLVPLALDRLWSEKRRLLRGIALWALVVCVLTVTLTFSRGAFLALIVAVGVLYLLRPPPVSVVLVTLILVLVMIPFIPTQYAS
;
A
#
# COMPACT_ATOMS: atom_id res chain seq x y z
N MET A 1 -7.64 -32.67 -45.44
CA MET A 1 -7.70 -33.40 -44.15
C MET A 1 -7.43 -32.40 -43.03
N ASN A 2 -8.49 -31.80 -42.47
CA ASN A 2 -8.40 -30.89 -41.32
C ASN A 2 -9.04 -31.59 -40.13
N GLN A 3 -8.22 -32.12 -39.21
CA GLN A 3 -8.71 -32.58 -37.91
C GLN A 3 -8.72 -31.39 -36.95
N GLN A 4 -9.92 -30.86 -36.69
CA GLN A 4 -10.17 -29.97 -35.56
C GLN A 4 -10.13 -30.80 -34.28
N TYR A 5 -9.12 -30.56 -33.44
CA TYR A 5 -9.07 -31.05 -32.07
C TYR A 5 -10.15 -30.33 -31.25
N THR A 6 -11.29 -30.98 -31.06
CA THR A 6 -12.33 -30.54 -30.12
C THR A 6 -11.89 -30.91 -28.70
N VAL A 7 -11.40 -29.92 -27.95
CA VAL A 7 -11.14 -30.09 -26.51
C VAL A 7 -12.51 -30.23 -25.81
N PRO A 8 -12.74 -31.24 -24.95
CA PRO A 8 -14.03 -31.41 -24.28
C PRO A 8 -14.24 -30.31 -23.24
N HIS A 9 -14.97 -29.26 -23.60
CA HIS A 9 -15.28 -28.10 -22.73
C HIS A 9 -16.01 -28.48 -21.43
N THR A 10 -16.58 -29.68 -21.33
CA THR A 10 -17.40 -30.13 -20.19
C THR A 10 -16.57 -30.65 -19.01
N GLN A 11 -15.46 -31.38 -19.26
CA GLN A 11 -14.63 -31.91 -18.17
C GLN A 11 -13.85 -30.80 -17.43
N SER A 12 -13.38 -29.78 -18.15
CA SER A 12 -12.70 -28.62 -17.57
C SER A 12 -13.62 -27.84 -16.62
N ARG A 13 -14.90 -27.67 -16.98
CA ARG A 13 -15.87 -26.97 -16.12
C ARG A 13 -16.20 -27.72 -14.83
N LEU A 14 -16.22 -29.05 -14.88
CA LEU A 14 -16.49 -29.91 -13.73
C LEU A 14 -15.31 -29.93 -12.73
N ILE A 15 -14.07 -29.99 -13.24
CA ILE A 15 -12.87 -29.90 -12.39
C ILE A 15 -12.79 -28.53 -11.73
N ILE A 16 -13.09 -27.46 -12.47
CA ILE A 16 -13.13 -26.09 -11.94
C ILE A 16 -14.20 -25.95 -10.84
N SER A 17 -15.40 -26.49 -11.02
CA SER A 17 -16.45 -26.41 -10.00
C SER A 17 -16.13 -27.26 -8.76
N ILE A 18 -15.49 -28.43 -8.92
CA ILE A 18 -15.04 -29.26 -7.80
C ILE A 18 -13.92 -28.57 -7.01
N VAL A 19 -12.94 -27.97 -7.69
CA VAL A 19 -11.85 -27.24 -7.04
C VAL A 19 -12.37 -25.99 -6.31
N ILE A 20 -13.29 -25.23 -6.92
CA ILE A 20 -13.95 -24.10 -6.27
C ILE A 20 -14.79 -24.55 -5.07
N GLY A 21 -15.51 -25.67 -5.20
CA GLY A 21 -16.32 -26.25 -4.13
C GLY A 21 -15.48 -26.71 -2.94
N LEU A 22 -14.39 -27.45 -3.18
CA LEU A 22 -13.45 -27.89 -2.14
C LEU A 22 -12.75 -26.72 -1.48
N PHE A 23 -12.37 -25.70 -2.25
CA PHE A 23 -11.77 -24.48 -1.72
C PHE A 23 -12.77 -23.70 -0.84
N ALA A 24 -14.02 -23.57 -1.27
CA ALA A 24 -15.08 -22.93 -0.49
C ALA A 24 -15.40 -23.70 0.81
N LEU A 25 -15.37 -25.03 0.76
CA LEU A 25 -15.57 -25.90 1.94
C LEU A 25 -14.42 -25.76 2.94
N MET A 26 -13.17 -25.77 2.47
CA MET A 26 -11.99 -25.58 3.33
C MET A 26 -11.97 -24.17 3.93
N MET A 27 -12.31 -23.14 3.15
CA MET A 27 -12.42 -21.76 3.61
C MET A 27 -13.57 -21.57 4.60
N GLY A 28 -14.72 -22.22 4.38
CA GLY A 28 -15.87 -22.20 5.29
C GLY A 28 -15.57 -22.90 6.61
N ALA A 29 -14.87 -24.04 6.57
CA ALA A 29 -14.40 -24.74 7.76
C ALA A 29 -13.35 -23.94 8.54
N ALA A 30 -12.41 -23.29 7.84
CA ALA A 30 -11.41 -22.40 8.45
C ALA A 30 -12.07 -21.15 9.08
N ALA A 31 -13.03 -20.53 8.39
CA ALA A 31 -13.80 -19.41 8.92
C ALA A 31 -14.65 -19.83 10.14
N GLY A 32 -15.31 -20.99 10.08
CA GLY A 32 -16.11 -21.53 11.19
C GLY A 32 -15.26 -21.84 12.43
N ALA A 33 -14.09 -22.44 12.25
CA ALA A 33 -13.15 -22.71 13.34
C ALA A 33 -12.60 -21.43 13.99
N LEU A 34 -12.46 -20.34 13.22
CA LEU A 34 -12.03 -19.03 13.73
C LEU A 34 -13.17 -18.25 14.41
N VAL A 35 -14.43 -18.48 14.05
CA VAL A 35 -15.61 -17.81 14.63
C VAL A 35 -15.99 -18.35 16.01
N VAL A 36 -15.78 -19.65 16.27
CA VAL A 36 -16.14 -20.28 17.56
C VAL A 36 -15.30 -19.76 18.73
N GLY A 37 -14.24 -18.96 18.50
CA GLY A 37 -13.29 -18.53 19.52
C GLY A 37 -13.17 -17.02 19.82
N ILE A 38 -14.01 -16.11 19.31
CA ILE A 38 -13.69 -14.66 19.37
C ILE A 38 -14.82 -13.76 19.94
N PRO A 39 -14.57 -13.00 21.04
CA PRO A 39 -15.54 -12.06 21.64
C PRO A 39 -15.65 -10.66 20.98
N ASN A 40 -14.85 -10.33 19.95
CA ASN A 40 -14.68 -8.94 19.46
C ASN A 40 -15.20 -8.69 18.03
N ALA A 41 -16.07 -7.68 17.87
CA ALA A 41 -16.64 -7.24 16.58
C ALA A 41 -15.59 -6.81 15.53
N MET A 42 -14.44 -6.30 15.98
CA MET A 42 -13.33 -5.90 15.10
C MET A 42 -12.71 -7.10 14.37
N ASN A 43 -12.56 -8.24 15.04
CA ASN A 43 -11.98 -9.44 14.45
C ASN A 43 -12.93 -10.06 13.41
N LEU A 44 -14.24 -10.03 13.68
CA LEU A 44 -15.25 -10.46 12.70
C LEU A 44 -15.21 -9.57 11.45
N PHE A 45 -15.08 -8.25 11.61
CA PHE A 45 -14.93 -7.32 10.48
C PHE A 45 -13.68 -7.62 9.65
N VAL A 46 -12.51 -7.82 10.29
CA VAL A 46 -11.26 -8.16 9.60
C VAL A 46 -11.38 -9.49 8.85
N ILE A 47 -12.02 -10.51 9.45
CA ILE A 47 -12.24 -11.81 8.81
C ILE A 47 -13.13 -11.66 7.57
N VAL A 48 -14.25 -10.93 7.69
CA VAL A 48 -15.20 -10.74 6.58
C VAL A 48 -14.55 -9.96 5.44
N VAL A 49 -13.83 -8.87 5.75
CA VAL A 49 -13.11 -8.08 4.75
C VAL A 49 -11.98 -8.90 4.11
N GLY A 50 -11.24 -9.68 4.90
CA GLY A 50 -10.19 -10.57 4.42
C GLY A 50 -10.72 -11.67 3.50
N LEU A 51 -11.86 -12.28 3.86
CA LEU A 51 -12.52 -13.29 3.04
C LEU A 51 -13.03 -12.68 1.73
N PHE A 52 -13.65 -11.50 1.78
CA PHE A 52 -14.08 -10.79 0.58
C PHE A 52 -12.91 -10.44 -0.34
N ALA A 53 -11.82 -9.94 0.23
CA ALA A 53 -10.59 -9.64 -0.52
C ALA A 53 -10.01 -10.89 -1.18
N LEU A 54 -10.00 -12.02 -0.47
CA LEU A 54 -9.55 -13.30 -1.01
C LEU A 54 -10.45 -13.79 -2.15
N LEU A 55 -11.78 -13.77 -1.97
CA LEU A 55 -12.73 -14.17 -3.01
C LEU A 55 -12.63 -13.27 -4.24
N ALA A 56 -12.49 -11.96 -4.06
CA ALA A 56 -12.29 -11.01 -5.15
C ALA A 56 -10.99 -11.30 -5.93
N SER A 57 -9.92 -11.69 -5.22
CA SER A 57 -8.62 -12.03 -5.80
C SER A 57 -8.67 -13.28 -6.65
N VAL A 58 -9.38 -14.31 -6.19
CA VAL A 58 -9.60 -15.55 -6.94
C VAL A 58 -10.48 -15.27 -8.17
N ALA A 59 -11.51 -14.44 -8.02
CA ALA A 59 -12.41 -14.08 -9.12
C ALA A 59 -11.68 -13.35 -10.25
N ARG A 60 -10.79 -12.38 -9.94
CA ARG A 60 -9.89 -11.78 -10.92
C ARG A 60 -8.53 -11.44 -10.30
N ALA A 61 -7.46 -11.89 -10.96
CA ALA A 61 -6.08 -11.57 -10.59
C ALA A 61 -5.84 -10.05 -10.42
N GLU A 62 -6.48 -9.23 -11.27
CA GLU A 62 -6.37 -7.77 -11.20
C GLU A 62 -6.79 -7.24 -9.81
N TRP A 63 -7.88 -7.76 -9.22
CA TRP A 63 -8.30 -7.38 -7.87
C TRP A 63 -7.32 -7.87 -6.81
N GLY A 64 -6.74 -9.05 -7.01
CA GLY A 64 -5.69 -9.58 -6.15
C GLY A 64 -4.47 -8.67 -6.08
N LEU A 65 -4.05 -8.12 -7.22
CA LEU A 65 -2.99 -7.11 -7.25
C LEU A 65 -3.38 -5.87 -6.44
N LEU A 66 -4.59 -5.33 -6.61
CA LEU A 66 -5.03 -4.13 -5.88
C LEU A 66 -5.08 -4.37 -4.37
N VAL A 67 -5.56 -5.53 -3.93
CA VAL A 67 -5.54 -5.92 -2.51
C VAL A 67 -4.10 -6.00 -1.98
N LEU A 68 -3.17 -6.61 -2.74
CA LEU A 68 -1.77 -6.69 -2.34
C LEU A 68 -1.16 -5.29 -2.18
N VAL A 69 -1.40 -4.40 -3.16
CA VAL A 69 -0.93 -3.01 -3.09
C VAL A 69 -1.49 -2.33 -1.85
N PHE A 70 -2.79 -2.45 -1.58
CA PHE A 70 -3.42 -1.82 -0.42
C PHE A 70 -2.84 -2.34 0.90
N ILE A 71 -2.75 -3.66 1.09
CA ILE A 71 -2.22 -4.30 2.30
C ILE A 71 -0.76 -3.90 2.54
N THR A 72 0.05 -3.90 1.48
CA THR A 72 1.47 -3.55 1.54
C THR A 72 1.64 -2.08 1.89
N TYR A 73 0.91 -1.19 1.21
CA TYR A 73 1.03 0.25 1.39
C TYR A 73 0.55 0.72 2.76
N THR A 74 -0.55 0.12 3.27
CA THR A 74 -1.09 0.44 4.60
C THR A 74 -0.34 -0.23 5.74
N ARG A 75 0.64 -1.09 5.42
CA ARG A 75 1.31 -1.99 6.39
C ARG A 75 0.33 -2.79 7.24
N PHE A 76 -0.79 -3.18 6.64
CA PHE A 76 -1.88 -3.87 7.35
C PHE A 76 -1.39 -5.13 8.06
N SER A 77 -0.53 -5.93 7.42
CA SER A 77 0.02 -7.14 8.04
C SER A 77 0.89 -6.84 9.25
N ASP A 78 1.68 -5.77 9.23
CA ASP A 78 2.57 -5.43 10.35
C ASP A 78 1.74 -4.96 11.54
N ILE A 79 0.65 -4.23 11.28
CA ILE A 79 -0.32 -3.84 12.31
C ILE A 79 -1.02 -5.06 12.89
N ALA A 80 -1.49 -5.98 12.04
CA ALA A 80 -2.16 -7.19 12.48
C ALA A 80 -1.28 -8.03 13.41
N ILE A 81 0.02 -8.16 13.08
CA ILE A 81 1.00 -8.88 13.91
C ILE A 81 1.24 -8.12 15.22
N THR A 82 1.60 -6.83 15.13
CA THR A 82 2.10 -6.06 16.28
C THR A 82 1.01 -5.71 17.27
N PHE A 83 -0.17 -5.30 16.79
CA PHE A 83 -1.26 -4.80 17.64
C PHE A 83 -2.35 -5.84 17.92
N HIS A 84 -2.47 -6.88 17.10
CA HIS A 84 -3.56 -7.86 17.20
C HIS A 84 -3.08 -9.31 17.37
N SER A 85 -1.77 -9.54 17.49
CA SER A 85 -1.16 -10.88 17.61
C SER A 85 -1.59 -11.86 16.50
N ALA A 86 -1.93 -11.33 15.32
CA ALA A 86 -2.41 -12.10 14.20
C ALA A 86 -1.24 -12.63 13.34
N PRO A 87 -1.41 -13.75 12.61
CA PRO A 87 -0.40 -14.21 11.66
C PRO A 87 -0.23 -13.22 10.50
N SER A 88 0.90 -13.33 9.79
CA SER A 88 1.19 -12.44 8.66
C SER A 88 0.21 -12.61 7.50
N THR A 89 -0.72 -11.66 7.36
CA THR A 89 -1.69 -11.62 6.25
C THR A 89 -1.00 -11.47 4.90
N THR A 90 0.08 -10.67 4.81
CA THR A 90 0.79 -10.44 3.55
C THR A 90 1.44 -11.71 3.02
N LYS A 91 2.12 -12.52 3.87
CA LYS A 91 2.76 -13.77 3.44
C LYS A 91 1.76 -14.76 2.85
N SER A 92 0.65 -14.97 3.56
CA SER A 92 -0.43 -15.85 3.10
C SER A 92 -1.03 -15.37 1.78
N PHE A 93 -1.21 -14.05 1.63
CA PHE A 93 -1.76 -13.46 0.43
C PHE A 93 -0.80 -13.51 -0.76
N ILE A 94 0.51 -13.33 -0.53
CA ILE A 94 1.56 -13.55 -1.54
C ILE A 94 1.52 -15.00 -2.04
N ALA A 95 1.45 -15.98 -1.14
CA ALA A 95 1.38 -17.39 -1.51
C ALA A 95 0.15 -17.68 -2.39
N LEU A 96 -1.01 -17.12 -2.03
CA LEU A 96 -2.24 -17.21 -2.83
C LEU A 96 -2.05 -16.61 -4.24
N LEU A 97 -1.44 -15.43 -4.36
CA LEU A 97 -1.20 -14.80 -5.66
C LEU A 97 -0.21 -15.58 -6.52
N ILE A 98 0.86 -16.13 -5.93
CA ILE A 98 1.80 -17.01 -6.65
C ILE A 98 1.07 -18.24 -7.17
N MET A 99 0.27 -18.89 -6.34
CA MET A 99 -0.54 -20.05 -6.75
C MET A 99 -1.49 -19.69 -7.88
N LEU A 100 -2.13 -18.51 -7.83
CA LEU A 100 -3.04 -18.03 -8.85
C LEU A 100 -2.32 -17.73 -10.17
N ILE A 101 -1.12 -17.15 -10.12
CA ILE A 101 -0.28 -16.91 -11.30
C ILE A 101 0.12 -18.25 -11.94
N ILE A 102 0.58 -19.22 -11.14
CA ILE A 102 0.94 -20.56 -11.62
C ILE A 102 -0.27 -21.27 -12.23
N PHE A 103 -1.42 -21.22 -11.55
CA PHE A 103 -2.68 -21.80 -12.03
C PHE A 103 -3.05 -21.21 -13.40
N ARG A 104 -2.96 -19.89 -13.57
CA ARG A 104 -3.26 -19.24 -14.84
C ARG A 104 -2.28 -19.60 -15.95
N TRP A 105 -1.00 -19.72 -15.60
CA TRP A 105 0.01 -20.15 -16.55
C TRP A 105 -0.26 -21.58 -17.05
N VAL A 106 -0.54 -22.51 -16.14
CA VAL A 106 -0.75 -23.93 -16.47
C VAL A 106 -2.10 -24.16 -17.17
N VAL A 107 -3.17 -23.54 -16.70
CA VAL A 107 -4.54 -23.82 -17.17
C VAL A 107 -4.93 -22.96 -18.37
N TYR A 108 -4.59 -21.66 -18.36
CA TYR A 108 -4.96 -20.73 -19.43
C TYR A 108 -3.81 -20.42 -20.39
N GLY A 109 -2.59 -20.92 -20.13
CA GLY A 109 -1.42 -20.65 -20.97
C GLY A 109 -0.92 -19.20 -20.87
N GLU A 110 -1.41 -18.41 -19.90
CA GLU A 110 -1.01 -17.02 -19.67
C GLU A 110 0.42 -16.99 -19.08
N ARG A 111 1.44 -16.97 -19.95
CA ARG A 111 2.84 -16.97 -19.50
C ARG A 111 3.18 -15.63 -18.81
N PRO A 112 3.83 -15.66 -17.63
CA PRO A 112 4.27 -14.44 -16.96
C PRO A 112 5.36 -13.75 -17.80
N GLN A 113 5.17 -12.46 -18.10
CA GLN A 113 6.10 -11.66 -18.92
C GLN A 113 6.72 -10.54 -18.09
N GLY A 114 7.89 -10.03 -18.51
CA GLY A 114 8.52 -8.84 -17.92
C GLY A 114 9.25 -9.04 -16.58
N TRP A 115 9.08 -10.20 -15.93
CA TRP A 115 9.68 -10.50 -14.62
C TRP A 115 11.21 -10.55 -14.63
N GLN A 116 11.83 -10.93 -15.76
CA GLN A 116 13.28 -11.11 -15.87
C GLN A 116 14.06 -9.83 -15.55
N ARG A 117 13.60 -8.67 -16.04
CA ARG A 117 14.26 -7.38 -15.78
C ARG A 117 14.14 -6.98 -14.32
N SER A 118 12.96 -7.13 -13.73
CA SER A 118 12.74 -6.84 -12.31
C SER A 118 13.60 -7.74 -11.43
N VAL A 119 13.66 -9.05 -11.72
CA VAL A 119 14.53 -9.97 -11.00
C VAL A 119 16.00 -9.60 -11.16
N ALA A 120 16.46 -9.20 -12.35
CA ALA A 120 17.84 -8.78 -12.54
C ALA A 120 18.21 -7.56 -11.66
N PHE A 121 17.35 -6.53 -11.62
CA PHE A 121 17.57 -5.38 -10.74
C PHE A 121 17.51 -5.73 -9.25
N LEU A 122 16.56 -6.59 -8.85
CA LEU A 122 16.44 -7.05 -7.47
C LEU A 122 17.63 -7.90 -7.04
N VAL A 123 18.15 -8.76 -7.91
CA VAL A 123 19.36 -9.53 -7.63
C VAL A 123 20.56 -8.60 -7.53
N GLY A 124 20.71 -7.63 -8.44
CA GLY A 124 21.78 -6.64 -8.38
C GLY A 124 21.75 -5.82 -7.09
N PHE A 125 20.58 -5.34 -6.70
CA PHE A 125 20.40 -4.63 -5.43
C PHE A 125 20.58 -5.58 -4.22
N GLY A 126 20.14 -6.83 -4.32
CA GLY A 126 20.32 -7.85 -3.31
C GLY A 126 21.78 -8.17 -3.04
N VAL A 127 22.64 -8.17 -4.06
CA VAL A 127 24.10 -8.30 -3.90
C VAL A 127 24.66 -7.13 -3.08
N ILE A 128 24.19 -5.90 -3.32
CA ILE A 128 24.60 -4.72 -2.56
C ILE A 128 24.16 -4.85 -1.10
N VAL A 129 22.89 -5.21 -0.86
CA VAL A 129 22.34 -5.42 0.49
C VAL A 129 23.13 -6.51 1.22
N PHE A 130 23.37 -7.65 0.57
CA PHE A 130 24.12 -8.76 1.15
C PHE A 130 25.56 -8.36 1.48
N THR A 131 26.21 -7.58 0.61
CA THR A 131 27.56 -7.07 0.86
C THR A 131 27.59 -6.11 2.04
N SER A 132 26.59 -5.25 2.21
CA SER A 132 26.44 -4.42 3.41
C SER A 132 26.26 -5.24 4.69
N LEU A 133 25.56 -6.37 4.62
CA LEU A 133 25.35 -7.25 5.78
C LEU A 133 26.64 -7.97 6.21
N LEU A 134 27.55 -8.28 5.26
CA LEU A 134 28.87 -8.82 5.61
C LEU A 134 29.72 -7.84 6.43
N TYR A 135 29.37 -6.55 6.42
CA TYR A 135 30.00 -5.50 7.19
C TYR A 135 29.20 -5.11 8.45
N ALA A 136 28.05 -5.74 8.70
CA ALA A 136 27.18 -5.38 9.82
C ALA A 136 27.68 -5.96 11.15
N ALA A 137 27.68 -5.13 12.20
CA ALA A 137 28.21 -5.50 13.52
C ALA A 137 27.30 -6.47 14.31
N ASN A 138 26.00 -6.57 13.97
CA ASN A 138 25.01 -7.36 14.70
C ASN A 138 24.36 -8.44 13.80
N PRO A 139 24.59 -9.73 14.08
CA PRO A 139 24.04 -10.84 13.27
C PRO A 139 22.52 -11.01 13.37
N GLU A 140 21.89 -10.69 14.52
CA GLU A 140 20.44 -10.90 14.73
C GLU A 140 19.59 -9.93 13.89
N ASP A 141 20.02 -8.66 13.76
CA ASP A 141 19.38 -7.67 12.89
C ASP A 141 19.45 -8.06 11.40
N SER A 142 20.46 -8.87 11.04
CA SER A 142 20.73 -9.26 9.66
C SER A 142 19.70 -10.27 9.13
N GLN A 143 19.20 -11.18 9.96
CA GLN A 143 18.21 -12.17 9.53
C GLN A 143 16.85 -11.53 9.21
N ALA A 144 16.39 -10.60 10.06
CA ALA A 144 15.15 -9.86 9.84
C ALA A 144 15.25 -8.96 8.60
N ALA A 145 16.42 -8.35 8.35
CA ALA A 145 16.67 -7.55 7.15
C ALA A 145 16.58 -8.41 5.87
N ILE A 146 17.17 -9.60 5.86
CA ILE A 146 17.11 -10.53 4.72
C ILE A 146 15.67 -10.96 4.46
N GLU A 147 14.91 -11.34 5.51
CA GLU A 147 13.53 -11.77 5.35
C GLU A 147 12.65 -10.66 4.75
N ASN A 148 12.79 -9.43 5.25
CA ASN A 148 12.06 -8.28 4.71
C ASN A 148 12.46 -8.00 3.26
N PHE A 149 13.75 -8.06 2.95
CA PHE A 149 14.25 -7.89 1.58
C PHE A 149 13.64 -8.92 0.62
N VAL A 150 13.66 -10.21 0.99
CA VAL A 150 13.09 -11.29 0.16
C VAL A 150 11.59 -11.10 -0.01
N LYS A 151 10.87 -10.76 1.06
CA LYS A 151 9.43 -10.46 1.02
C LYS A 151 9.14 -9.34 0.02
N ASP A 152 9.86 -8.23 0.13
CA ASP A 152 9.65 -7.06 -0.72
C ASP A 152 10.03 -7.33 -2.18
N ALA A 153 11.11 -8.09 -2.42
CA ALA A 153 11.52 -8.54 -3.74
C ALA A 153 10.43 -9.39 -4.41
N ILE A 154 9.82 -10.33 -3.68
CA ILE A 154 8.71 -11.16 -4.19
C ILE A 154 7.50 -10.28 -4.55
N ILE A 155 7.14 -9.31 -3.70
CA ILE A 155 6.05 -8.36 -3.98
C ILE A 155 6.33 -7.59 -5.28
N VAL A 156 7.55 -7.06 -5.47
CA VAL A 156 7.93 -6.33 -6.69
C VAL A 156 7.83 -7.23 -7.93
N VAL A 157 8.25 -8.49 -7.85
CA VAL A 157 8.11 -9.46 -8.95
C VAL A 157 6.64 -9.70 -9.26
N ILE A 158 5.79 -9.94 -8.26
CA ILE A 158 4.35 -10.15 -8.44
C ILE A 158 3.72 -8.92 -9.10
N ILE A 159 4.00 -7.72 -8.61
CA ILE A 159 3.48 -6.49 -9.21
C ILE A 159 3.92 -6.38 -10.66
N THR A 160 5.20 -6.61 -10.98
CA THR A 160 5.71 -6.58 -12.36
C THR A 160 5.02 -7.62 -13.25
N VAL A 161 4.82 -8.83 -12.74
CA VAL A 161 4.17 -9.96 -13.45
C VAL A 161 2.66 -9.74 -13.65
N MET A 162 2.04 -8.85 -12.88
CA MET A 162 0.61 -8.59 -13.00
C MET A 162 0.31 -7.27 -13.72
N LEU A 163 1.24 -6.30 -13.73
CA LEU A 163 1.04 -4.96 -14.28
C LEU A 163 1.18 -4.87 -15.82
N HIS A 164 0.37 -5.67 -16.51
CA HIS A 164 0.11 -5.77 -17.97
C HIS A 164 -0.38 -4.51 -18.69
N ARG A 165 -1.25 -3.75 -18.03
CA ARG A 165 -2.22 -2.91 -18.72
C ARG A 165 -2.19 -1.50 -18.18
N LYS A 166 -2.28 -0.50 -19.08
CA LYS A 166 -2.44 0.92 -18.71
C LYS A 166 -3.63 1.14 -17.77
N GLN A 167 -4.73 0.42 -18.01
CA GLN A 167 -5.91 0.47 -17.17
C GLN A 167 -5.66 -0.08 -15.76
N LEU A 168 -4.82 -1.11 -15.61
CA LEU A 168 -4.49 -1.66 -14.30
C LEU A 168 -3.60 -0.70 -13.51
N LEU A 169 -2.64 -0.04 -14.16
CA LEU A 169 -1.86 1.04 -13.53
C LEU A 169 -2.76 2.17 -13.03
N TYR A 170 -3.78 2.54 -13.81
CA TYR A 170 -4.80 3.50 -13.37
C TYR A 170 -5.51 3.04 -12.08
N TYR A 171 -5.91 1.77 -11.97
CA TYR A 171 -6.52 1.24 -10.75
C TYR A 171 -5.54 1.17 -9.58
N VAL A 172 -4.29 0.78 -9.81
CA VAL A 172 -3.23 0.77 -8.78
C VAL A 172 -3.02 2.17 -8.21
N ILE A 173 -2.98 3.21 -9.04
CA ILE A 173 -2.88 4.60 -8.58
C ILE A 173 -4.07 4.95 -7.68
N TRP A 174 -5.30 4.61 -8.08
CA TRP A 174 -6.48 4.85 -7.24
C TRP A 174 -6.47 4.06 -5.93
N THR A 175 -5.94 2.84 -5.92
CA THR A 175 -5.74 2.06 -4.71
C THR A 175 -4.72 2.71 -3.76
N LEU A 176 -3.60 3.21 -4.30
CA LEU A 176 -2.60 3.95 -3.52
C LEU A 176 -3.20 5.23 -2.94
N LEU A 177 -3.96 5.99 -3.74
CA LEU A 177 -4.67 7.17 -3.25
C LEU A 177 -5.72 6.82 -2.20
N GLY A 178 -6.44 5.70 -2.37
CA GLY A 178 -7.39 5.20 -1.37
C GLY A 178 -6.71 4.84 -0.05
N ALA A 179 -5.54 4.18 -0.10
CA ALA A 179 -4.72 3.91 1.08
C ALA A 179 -4.24 5.21 1.74
N GLY A 180 -3.79 6.19 0.96
CA GLY A 180 -3.43 7.52 1.44
C GLY A 180 -4.60 8.28 2.07
N ILE A 181 -5.79 8.22 1.47
CA ILE A 181 -7.00 8.81 2.06
C ILE A 181 -7.30 8.18 3.41
N PHE A 182 -7.27 6.84 3.49
CA PHE A 182 -7.52 6.12 4.73
C PHE A 182 -6.53 6.52 5.83
N LEU A 183 -5.23 6.37 5.60
CA LEU A 183 -4.20 6.67 6.60
C LEU A 183 -4.14 8.17 6.92
N GLY A 184 -4.17 9.02 5.90
CA GLY A 184 -4.07 10.47 6.02
C GLY A 184 -5.28 11.06 6.74
N THR A 185 -6.50 10.56 6.49
CA THR A 185 -7.69 11.03 7.20
C THR A 185 -7.62 10.66 8.69
N LEU A 186 -7.22 9.43 9.03
CA LEU A 186 -7.02 9.04 10.43
C LEU A 186 -5.98 9.93 11.12
N SER A 187 -4.89 10.23 10.42
CA SER A 187 -3.80 11.09 10.90
C SER A 187 -4.25 12.53 11.16
N VAL A 188 -4.99 13.12 10.21
CA VAL A 188 -5.53 14.48 10.31
C VAL A 188 -6.58 14.56 11.40
N VAL A 189 -7.48 13.59 11.49
CA VAL A 189 -8.49 13.52 12.56
C VAL A 189 -7.82 13.40 13.92
N GLN A 190 -6.86 12.47 14.08
CA GLN A 190 -6.13 12.29 15.34
C GLN A 190 -5.49 13.60 15.83
N TYR A 191 -4.85 14.33 14.93
CA TYR A 191 -4.25 15.62 15.27
C TYR A 191 -5.30 16.69 15.60
N ALA A 192 -6.35 16.81 14.79
CA ALA A 192 -7.40 17.79 14.97
C ALA A 192 -8.20 17.58 16.27
N THR A 193 -8.41 16.33 16.69
CA THR A 193 -9.12 15.99 17.93
C THR A 193 -8.22 15.87 19.14
N GLY A 194 -6.89 15.98 18.99
CA GLY A 194 -5.93 15.84 20.08
C GLY A 194 -5.89 14.44 20.70
N THR A 195 -6.33 13.42 19.98
CA THR A 195 -6.52 12.05 20.48
C THR A 195 -5.25 11.21 20.30
N PHE A 196 -4.09 11.78 20.67
CA PHE A 196 -2.79 11.18 20.45
C PHE A 196 -2.55 9.88 21.25
N ASN A 197 -3.31 9.68 22.33
CA ASN A 197 -3.26 8.45 23.13
C ASN A 197 -4.03 7.28 22.50
N MET A 198 -4.80 7.51 21.44
CA MET A 198 -5.54 6.47 20.72
C MET A 198 -4.81 6.10 19.43
N ASN A 199 -4.46 4.82 19.26
CA ASN A 199 -3.71 4.35 18.10
C ASN A 199 -4.58 3.94 16.88
N TYR A 200 -5.90 4.14 16.95
CA TYR A 200 -6.87 3.79 15.88
C TYR A 200 -6.67 2.38 15.29
N GLY A 201 -6.58 1.38 16.17
CA GLY A 201 -6.34 -0.01 15.76
C GLY A 201 -4.93 -0.30 15.25
N GLY A 202 -3.98 0.63 15.45
CA GLY A 202 -2.58 0.55 15.01
C GLY A 202 -2.28 1.41 13.78
N PHE A 203 -3.30 1.94 13.09
CA PHE A 203 -3.15 2.67 11.83
C PHE A 203 -2.78 4.16 11.98
N ALA A 204 -2.92 4.73 13.17
CA ALA A 204 -2.52 6.10 13.44
C ALA A 204 -1.85 6.21 14.80
N GLN A 205 -0.53 6.24 14.82
CA GLN A 205 0.30 6.41 16.01
C GLN A 205 0.84 7.84 16.07
N ALA A 206 0.99 8.39 17.28
CA ALA A 206 1.48 9.75 17.49
C ALA A 206 2.52 9.82 18.64
N PRO A 207 3.72 9.24 18.45
CA PRO A 207 4.75 9.24 19.48
C PRO A 207 5.16 10.68 19.86
N ILE A 208 5.44 10.88 21.15
CA ILE A 208 6.09 12.10 21.63
C ILE A 208 7.56 12.00 21.24
N GLN A 209 8.03 12.94 20.43
CA GLN A 209 9.42 13.06 20.04
C GLN A 209 9.88 14.50 20.21
N HIS A 210 11.19 14.72 20.26
CA HIS A 210 11.75 16.07 20.22
C HIS A 210 11.31 16.76 18.93
N LEU A 211 10.59 17.88 19.06
CA LEU A 211 10.55 18.90 18.03
C LEU A 211 11.78 19.79 18.22
N ILE A 212 12.10 20.59 17.22
CA ILE A 212 13.33 21.37 17.18
C ILE A 212 13.41 22.31 18.40
N GLY A 213 14.53 22.28 19.14
CA GLY A 213 14.71 22.97 20.43
C GLY A 213 14.42 22.08 21.66
N GLU A 214 14.01 22.67 22.78
CA GLU A 214 13.59 21.95 24.01
C GLU A 214 12.10 21.56 24.02
N SER A 215 11.39 21.72 22.90
CA SER A 215 9.96 21.43 22.80
C SER A 215 9.74 19.99 22.35
N SER A 216 9.21 19.13 23.23
CA SER A 216 8.65 17.84 22.86
C SER A 216 7.16 17.96 22.52
N GLY A 217 6.70 17.21 21.53
CA GLY A 217 5.30 17.25 21.11
C GLY A 217 4.94 16.05 20.24
N HIS A 218 3.63 15.87 20.02
CA HIS A 218 3.12 14.75 19.26
C HIS A 218 3.35 14.96 17.76
N ARG A 219 4.01 13.98 17.13
CA ARG A 219 4.21 13.94 15.69
C ARG A 219 3.42 12.76 15.13
N VAL A 220 2.63 12.98 14.09
CA VAL A 220 1.85 11.88 13.51
C VAL A 220 2.78 10.94 12.76
N ALA A 221 2.68 9.65 13.04
CA ALA A 221 3.56 8.60 12.52
C ALA A 221 2.80 7.46 11.80
N GLY A 222 1.47 7.60 11.68
CA GLY A 222 0.63 6.66 10.92
C GLY A 222 0.79 5.22 11.40
N PRO A 223 0.80 4.23 10.49
CA PRO A 223 0.91 2.82 10.84
C PRO A 223 2.34 2.38 11.20
N ILE A 224 3.33 3.27 11.05
CA ILE A 224 4.76 2.93 11.10
C ILE A 224 5.37 3.21 12.48
N GLY A 225 4.95 4.28 13.14
CA GLY A 225 5.56 4.74 14.39
C GLY A 225 6.79 5.64 14.20
N ASP A 226 7.29 5.80 12.96
CA ASP A 226 8.31 6.78 12.60
C ASP A 226 7.70 7.91 11.74
N PRO A 227 7.64 9.16 12.25
CA PRO A 227 7.07 10.28 11.50
C PRO A 227 7.81 10.60 10.19
N ASN A 228 9.13 10.43 10.14
CA ASN A 228 9.92 10.81 8.97
C ASN A 228 9.68 9.84 7.80
N PHE A 229 9.71 8.54 8.08
CA PHE A 229 9.42 7.49 7.11
C PHE A 229 7.96 7.55 6.65
N TYR A 230 7.03 7.81 7.58
CA TYR A 230 5.63 7.99 7.23
C TYR A 230 5.40 9.19 6.31
N ALA A 231 6.08 10.31 6.56
CA ALA A 231 6.03 11.47 5.68
C ALA A 231 6.50 11.15 4.27
N GLN A 232 7.60 10.38 4.13
CA GLN A 232 8.12 9.97 2.83
C GLN A 232 7.11 9.11 2.06
N ILE A 233 6.45 8.16 2.73
CA ILE A 233 5.40 7.35 2.12
C ILE A 233 4.25 8.23 1.64
N MET A 234 3.70 9.09 2.50
CA MET A 234 2.57 9.96 2.13
C MET A 234 2.92 10.97 1.02
N LEU A 235 4.17 11.44 1.00
CA LEU A 235 4.68 12.37 -0.01
C LEU A 235 4.60 11.81 -1.43
N VAL A 236 4.90 10.52 -1.62
CA VAL A 236 4.85 9.88 -2.95
C VAL A 236 3.45 9.95 -3.57
N LEU A 237 2.40 10.02 -2.75
CA LEU A 237 1.01 10.14 -3.22
C LEU A 237 0.65 11.54 -3.69
N VAL A 238 1.34 12.58 -3.24
CA VAL A 238 1.03 13.97 -3.60
C VAL A 238 1.12 14.21 -5.11
N PRO A 239 2.23 13.89 -5.82
CA PRO A 239 2.27 14.08 -7.27
C PRO A 239 1.25 13.20 -8.01
N LEU A 240 0.95 12.00 -7.51
CA LEU A 240 -0.09 11.14 -8.08
C LEU A 240 -1.48 11.75 -7.92
N ALA A 241 -1.79 12.32 -6.75
CA ALA A 241 -3.06 12.99 -6.48
C ALA A 241 -3.21 14.26 -7.33
N LEU A 242 -2.14 15.05 -7.49
CA LEU A 242 -2.12 16.21 -8.39
C LEU A 242 -2.35 15.81 -9.85
N ASP A 243 -1.70 14.76 -10.32
CA ASP A 243 -1.89 14.24 -11.67
C ASP A 243 -3.34 13.78 -11.90
N ARG A 244 -3.96 13.09 -10.93
CA ARG A 244 -5.39 12.71 -11.02
C ARG A 244 -6.32 13.91 -10.92
N LEU A 245 -6.06 14.87 -10.04
CA LEU A 245 -6.85 16.10 -9.88
C LEU A 245 -6.90 16.93 -11.16
N TRP A 246 -5.80 16.92 -11.92
CA TRP A 246 -5.70 17.59 -13.21
C TRP A 246 -6.33 16.78 -14.34
N SER A 247 -5.97 15.50 -14.48
CA SER A 247 -6.31 14.72 -15.68
C SER A 247 -7.73 14.14 -15.69
N GLU A 248 -8.38 14.05 -14.53
CA GLU A 248 -9.65 13.35 -14.41
C GLU A 248 -10.85 14.20 -14.87
N LYS A 249 -11.71 13.60 -15.71
CA LYS A 249 -12.89 14.27 -16.27
C LYS A 249 -14.09 14.23 -15.31
N ARG A 250 -14.20 13.15 -14.52
CA ARG A 250 -15.35 12.95 -13.62
C ARG A 250 -15.19 13.79 -12.36
N ARG A 251 -16.17 14.67 -12.08
CA ARG A 251 -16.15 15.56 -10.91
C ARG A 251 -16.01 14.81 -9.58
N LEU A 252 -16.68 13.66 -9.44
CA LEU A 252 -16.58 12.83 -8.23
C LEU A 252 -15.14 12.34 -8.00
N LEU A 253 -14.53 11.72 -9.02
CA LEU A 253 -13.15 11.26 -8.92
C LEU A 253 -12.18 12.43 -8.71
N ARG A 254 -12.42 13.57 -9.37
CA ARG A 254 -11.66 14.79 -9.14
C ARG A 254 -11.73 15.26 -7.68
N GLY A 255 -12.91 15.17 -7.05
CA GLY A 255 -13.10 15.44 -5.63
C GLY A 255 -12.36 14.45 -4.72
N ILE A 256 -12.36 13.15 -5.06
CA ILE A 256 -11.60 12.14 -4.32
C ILE A 256 -10.08 12.40 -4.44
N ALA A 257 -9.60 12.77 -5.63
CA ALA A 257 -8.20 13.15 -5.83
C ALA A 257 -7.82 14.40 -5.03
N LEU A 258 -8.71 15.40 -4.97
CA LEU A 258 -8.53 16.59 -4.14
C LEU A 258 -8.45 16.21 -2.66
N TRP A 259 -9.35 15.33 -2.19
CA TRP A 259 -9.33 14.85 -0.81
C TRP A 259 -8.01 14.13 -0.50
N ALA A 260 -7.58 13.19 -1.35
CA ALA A 260 -6.30 12.51 -1.23
C ALA A 260 -5.14 13.49 -1.14
N LEU A 261 -5.11 14.50 -2.02
CA LEU A 261 -4.10 15.55 -2.03
C LEU A 261 -4.05 16.30 -0.69
N VAL A 262 -5.21 16.79 -0.23
CA VAL A 262 -5.32 17.57 1.01
C VAL A 262 -4.83 16.75 2.19
N VAL A 263 -5.33 15.53 2.39
CA VAL A 263 -4.94 14.73 3.55
C VAL A 263 -3.49 14.26 3.48
N CYS A 264 -2.94 13.98 2.29
CA CYS A 264 -1.53 13.63 2.16
C CYS A 264 -0.63 14.82 2.51
N VAL A 265 -0.92 16.02 1.98
CA VAL A 265 -0.14 17.23 2.27
C VAL A 265 -0.23 17.62 3.75
N LEU A 266 -1.44 17.60 4.32
CA LEU A 266 -1.62 17.84 5.74
C LEU A 266 -0.87 16.80 6.58
N THR A 267 -0.98 15.51 6.24
CA THR A 267 -0.26 14.46 6.98
C THR A 267 1.25 14.64 6.93
N VAL A 268 1.82 14.90 5.75
CA VAL A 268 3.25 15.23 5.61
C VAL A 268 3.62 16.41 6.50
N THR A 269 2.76 17.42 6.58
CA THR A 269 2.99 18.60 7.42
C THR A 269 2.99 18.25 8.91
N LEU A 270 1.99 17.49 9.36
CA LEU A 270 1.78 17.09 10.75
C LEU A 270 2.81 16.05 11.25
N THR A 271 3.61 15.48 10.35
CA THR A 271 4.78 14.68 10.72
C THR A 271 5.97 15.55 11.15
N PHE A 272 5.97 16.85 10.82
CA PHE A 272 7.09 17.78 11.05
C PHE A 272 8.43 17.29 10.45
N SER A 273 8.42 16.61 9.30
CA SER A 273 9.61 16.09 8.63
C SER A 273 10.24 17.10 7.66
N ARG A 274 11.39 17.68 8.05
CA ARG A 274 12.18 18.63 7.24
C ARG A 274 12.49 18.12 5.84
N GLY A 275 13.02 16.90 5.76
CA GLY A 275 13.39 16.27 4.51
C GLY A 275 12.17 16.05 3.62
N ALA A 276 11.02 15.69 4.20
CA ALA A 276 9.79 15.52 3.44
C ALA A 276 9.24 16.85 2.91
N PHE A 277 9.30 17.95 3.68
CA PHE A 277 8.88 19.26 3.17
C PHE A 277 9.71 19.70 1.96
N LEU A 278 11.04 19.60 2.06
CA LEU A 278 11.93 19.95 0.95
C LEU A 278 11.68 19.04 -0.26
N ALA A 279 11.58 17.73 -0.04
CA ALA A 279 11.28 16.77 -1.10
C ALA A 279 9.91 17.03 -1.75
N LEU A 280 8.92 17.50 -0.99
CA LEU A 280 7.59 17.83 -1.50
C LEU A 280 7.65 19.02 -2.45
N ILE A 281 8.36 20.09 -2.06
CA ILE A 281 8.59 21.26 -2.91
C ILE A 281 9.28 20.86 -4.21
N VAL A 282 10.35 20.06 -4.11
CA VAL A 282 11.10 19.58 -5.28
C VAL A 282 10.22 18.70 -6.16
N ALA A 283 9.49 17.73 -5.60
CA ALA A 283 8.64 16.82 -6.36
C ALA A 283 7.52 17.55 -7.11
N VAL A 284 6.84 18.50 -6.44
CA VAL A 284 5.79 19.32 -7.07
C VAL A 284 6.38 20.27 -8.10
N GLY A 285 7.54 20.89 -7.82
CA GLY A 285 8.24 21.76 -8.76
C GLY A 285 8.65 21.03 -10.03
N VAL A 286 9.28 19.86 -9.91
CA VAL A 286 9.64 19.01 -11.04
C VAL A 286 8.39 18.57 -11.82
N LEU A 287 7.31 18.18 -11.14
CA LEU A 287 6.05 17.83 -11.80
C LEU A 287 5.51 19.01 -12.63
N TYR A 288 5.55 20.22 -12.10
CA TYR A 288 5.06 21.42 -12.78
C TYR A 288 5.94 21.83 -13.97
N LEU A 289 7.25 21.64 -13.87
CA LEU A 289 8.18 21.87 -14.97
C LEU A 289 7.96 20.88 -16.12
N LEU A 290 7.82 19.59 -15.79
CA LEU A 290 7.60 18.54 -16.80
C LEU A 290 6.19 18.59 -17.38
N ARG A 291 5.22 19.09 -16.62
CA ARG A 291 3.82 19.13 -17.00
C ARG A 291 3.17 20.39 -16.41
N PRO A 292 3.01 21.48 -17.19
CA PRO A 292 2.52 22.77 -16.67
C PRO A 292 1.04 22.70 -16.25
N PRO A 293 0.72 22.90 -14.96
CA PRO A 293 -0.63 22.69 -14.43
C PRO A 293 -1.61 23.77 -14.88
N PRO A 294 -2.93 23.48 -14.90
CA PRO A 294 -3.95 24.50 -15.10
C PRO A 294 -4.03 25.41 -13.87
N VAL A 295 -4.50 26.65 -14.07
CA VAL A 295 -4.60 27.68 -13.00
C VAL A 295 -5.32 27.17 -11.76
N SER A 296 -6.39 26.37 -11.91
CA SER A 296 -7.10 25.78 -10.77
C SER A 296 -6.21 24.91 -9.85
N VAL A 297 -5.25 24.18 -10.41
CA VAL A 297 -4.35 23.30 -9.63
C VAL A 297 -3.26 24.13 -8.95
N VAL A 298 -2.79 25.19 -9.62
CA VAL A 298 -1.87 26.17 -9.02
C VAL A 298 -2.53 26.85 -7.81
N LEU A 299 -3.78 27.28 -7.94
CA LEU A 299 -4.53 27.90 -6.83
C LEU A 299 -4.71 26.93 -5.66
N VAL A 300 -5.10 25.68 -5.92
CA VAL A 300 -5.22 24.65 -4.86
C VAL A 300 -3.88 24.46 -4.15
N THR A 301 -2.79 24.38 -4.91
CA THR A 301 -1.45 24.17 -4.33
C THR A 301 -0.98 25.38 -3.55
N LEU A 302 -1.26 26.60 -4.02
CA LEU A 302 -0.98 27.83 -3.29
C LEU A 302 -1.77 27.90 -1.98
N ILE A 303 -3.05 27.54 -2.00
CA ILE A 303 -3.89 27.46 -0.79
C ILE A 303 -3.30 26.45 0.19
N LEU A 304 -2.88 25.27 -0.29
CA LEU A 304 -2.25 24.26 0.57
C LEU A 304 -0.95 24.79 1.19
N VAL A 305 -0.11 25.47 0.42
CA VAL A 305 1.11 26.11 0.95
C VAL A 305 0.76 27.13 2.03
N LEU A 306 -0.24 27.99 1.81
CA LEU A 306 -0.69 28.97 2.81
C LEU A 306 -1.20 28.28 4.09
N VAL A 307 -1.96 27.19 3.95
CA VAL A 307 -2.45 26.38 5.07
C VAL A 307 -1.30 25.72 5.83
N MET A 308 -0.17 25.43 5.19
CA MET A 308 1.00 24.85 5.84
C MET A 308 1.78 25.86 6.67
N ILE A 309 1.75 27.17 6.35
CA ILE A 309 2.56 28.21 7.02
C ILE A 309 2.43 28.18 8.56
N PRO A 310 1.23 28.10 9.16
CA PRO A 310 1.09 28.05 10.62
C PRO A 310 1.73 26.82 11.28
N PHE A 311 1.93 25.75 10.51
CA PHE A 311 2.51 24.50 10.98
C PHE A 311 4.00 24.38 10.70
N ILE A 312 4.62 25.40 10.09
CA ILE A 312 6.07 25.49 9.93
C ILE A 312 6.64 26.02 11.26
N PRO A 313 7.42 25.22 12.03
CA PRO A 313 8.14 25.70 13.20
C PRO A 313 8.81 27.06 12.96
N THR A 314 8.57 28.01 13.85
CA THR A 314 9.05 29.41 13.73
C THR A 314 10.57 29.53 13.58
N GLN A 315 11.31 28.47 13.96
CA GLN A 315 12.76 28.33 13.82
C GLN A 315 13.24 28.01 12.39
N TYR A 316 12.35 27.85 11.40
CA TYR A 316 12.73 27.79 9.99
C TYR A 316 12.88 29.16 9.33
N ALA A 317 12.41 30.22 10.00
CA ALA A 317 12.44 31.60 9.51
C ALA A 317 13.59 32.43 10.10
N SER A 318 14.50 31.80 10.86
CA SER A 318 15.67 32.39 11.50
C SER A 318 16.96 31.82 10.94
#